data_AF-A0A2K1IAN0-F1
#
_entry.id   AF-A0A2K1IAN0-F1
#
_cell.length_a   1.000
_cell.length_b   1.000
_cell.length_c   1.000
_cell.angle_alpha   90.00
_cell.angle_beta   90.00
_cell.angle_gamma   90.00
#
_symmetry.space_group_name_H-M   'P 1'
#
loop_
_entity.id
_entity.type
_entity.pdbx_description
1 polymer ?
#
loop_
_entity_poly.entity_id
_entity_poly.type
_entity_poly.pdbx_seq_one_letter_code
_entity_poly.pdbx_strand_id
1 'polypeptide(L)'
;MRASGIQAIRHASLYESAPAYVTDQPLFLNSAVSAITSLDPHSLLRTLKDIESELGRTSGGIRYGPRPLDLDIIFYGNRSVTTETLEIPHARFLERPFVLAPLADLLNDAGTRSTSHWSNHKRCDGGVAQAWNKMGGEACIGNEDLRRVIPVGNELLDLSAKTHVMGILNVTPDSFSDGGRFMAVEDAVAHARSMAAEGADFIDIGAQSTRPGATRLSTEEELSRLVPVLEALTADSALKGVKLSVDTFDARVGREAVKMGVHVVNDVSGGSLDSEMLSTVAELGVPYIMMHMRGDPTNMQSKANTTYSDVCEEVGKELNSRVVQAEAVGVPAWRIITDPGIGFSKTLPQNLDLLKHLPVVRRVLSESSCTVSRGPMLVGPSRKGFLGKITERQKGEDRDAATVAAAVVAAIGGANIIRAHNVRAVRDAMKVVDAIYK
;
A
#
# COMPACT_ATOMS: atom_id res chain seq x y z
N MET A 1 -6.79 21.41 9.47
CA MET A 1 -5.63 21.73 8.59
C MET A 1 -6.03 22.51 7.34
N ARG A 2 -6.73 21.94 6.34
CA ARG A 2 -7.05 22.67 5.09
C ARG A 2 -7.85 23.96 5.32
N ALA A 3 -8.90 23.89 6.14
CA ALA A 3 -9.69 25.06 6.54
C ALA A 3 -8.87 26.14 7.27
N SER A 4 -7.74 25.75 7.87
CA SER A 4 -6.83 26.61 8.63
C SER A 4 -5.66 27.13 7.79
N GLY A 5 -5.71 26.98 6.45
CA GLY A 5 -4.65 27.46 5.53
C GLY A 5 -3.40 26.56 5.48
N ILE A 6 -3.52 25.29 5.86
CA ILE A 6 -2.43 24.30 5.80
C ILE A 6 -2.81 23.22 4.77
N GLN A 7 -2.09 23.18 3.65
CA GLN A 7 -2.30 22.21 2.58
C GLN A 7 -1.21 21.13 2.63
N ALA A 8 -1.56 19.92 3.06
CA ALA A 8 -0.68 18.75 2.94
C ALA A 8 -0.43 18.42 1.47
N ILE A 9 0.81 18.11 1.13
CA ILE A 9 1.28 17.81 -0.24
C ILE A 9 1.83 16.38 -0.34
N ARG A 10 2.50 15.90 0.71
CA ARG A 10 3.09 14.55 0.77
C ARG A 10 2.93 13.97 2.16
N HIS A 11 2.80 12.65 2.21
CA HIS A 11 2.72 11.88 3.45
C HIS A 11 3.89 10.89 3.52
N ALA A 12 4.53 10.81 4.68
CA ALA A 12 5.47 9.73 4.98
C ALA A 12 4.73 8.39 5.17
N SER A 13 5.40 7.32 5.53
CA SER A 13 4.71 6.13 6.06
C SER A 13 4.12 6.41 7.45
N LEU A 14 3.24 5.53 7.94
CA LEU A 14 2.91 5.48 9.37
C LEU A 14 3.88 4.54 10.08
N TYR A 15 4.31 4.95 11.26
CA TYR A 15 5.24 4.22 12.10
C TYR A 15 4.66 4.04 13.50
N GLU A 16 4.51 2.79 13.94
CA GLU A 16 4.18 2.47 15.31
C GLU A 16 5.47 2.32 16.12
N SER A 17 5.57 2.97 17.29
CA SER A 17 6.78 2.92 18.11
C SER A 17 6.47 2.79 19.60
N ALA A 18 7.40 2.17 20.33
CA ALA A 18 7.38 2.17 21.78
C ALA A 18 7.49 3.60 22.35
N PRO A 19 6.88 3.88 23.51
CA PRO A 19 7.06 5.15 24.21
C PRO A 19 8.50 5.42 24.63
N ALA A 20 9.02 6.61 24.33
CA ALA A 20 10.41 6.96 24.64
C ALA A 20 10.69 7.42 26.08
N TYR A 21 9.67 7.78 26.88
CA TYR A 21 9.87 8.38 28.21
C TYR A 21 8.98 7.79 29.29
N VAL A 22 7.65 7.88 29.12
CA VAL A 22 6.68 7.20 29.99
C VAL A 22 6.41 5.86 29.34
N THR A 23 6.91 4.76 29.89
CA THR A 23 6.85 3.45 29.20
C THR A 23 5.56 2.68 29.49
N ASP A 24 4.88 2.99 30.59
CA ASP A 24 3.55 2.46 30.92
C ASP A 24 2.44 3.27 30.22
N GLN A 25 2.40 3.19 28.88
CA GLN A 25 1.37 3.81 28.05
C GLN A 25 1.24 3.08 26.69
N PRO A 26 0.16 3.31 25.92
CA PRO A 26 0.02 2.74 24.58
C PRO A 26 1.15 3.14 23.62
N LEU A 27 1.35 2.35 22.56
CA LEU A 27 2.28 2.67 21.48
C LEU A 27 1.88 3.98 20.78
N PHE A 28 2.88 4.68 20.23
CA PHE A 28 2.65 5.89 19.44
C PHE A 28 2.55 5.57 17.96
N LEU A 29 1.63 6.24 17.27
CA LEU A 29 1.66 6.37 15.82
C LEU A 29 2.36 7.67 15.45
N ASN A 30 3.36 7.56 14.57
CA ASN A 30 4.20 8.65 14.13
C ASN A 30 4.18 8.73 12.61
N SER A 31 4.20 9.96 12.09
CA SER A 31 4.37 10.22 10.67
C SER A 31 4.91 11.63 10.48
N ALA A 32 5.24 11.97 9.24
CA ALA A 32 5.58 13.32 8.83
C ALA A 32 4.74 13.70 7.61
N VAL A 33 4.42 14.98 7.53
CA VAL A 33 3.67 15.56 6.42
C VAL A 33 4.45 16.76 5.90
N SER A 34 4.64 16.83 4.58
CA SER A 34 5.09 18.06 3.93
C SER A 34 3.88 18.88 3.54
N ALA A 35 3.85 20.15 3.91
CA ALA A 35 2.70 21.03 3.70
C ALA A 35 3.10 22.42 3.22
N ILE A 36 2.18 23.08 2.51
CA ILE A 36 2.28 24.49 2.10
C ILE A 36 1.31 25.29 2.96
N THR A 37 1.76 26.45 3.44
CA THR A 37 0.93 27.38 4.21
C THR A 37 1.38 28.83 3.99
N SER A 38 0.44 29.76 4.15
CA SER A 38 0.72 31.22 4.17
C SER A 38 0.96 31.77 5.58
N LEU A 39 0.75 30.95 6.62
CA LEU A 39 0.94 31.34 8.02
C LEU A 39 2.42 31.49 8.34
N ASP A 40 2.83 32.53 9.06
CA ASP A 40 4.19 32.60 9.62
C ASP A 40 4.42 31.51 10.69
N PRO A 41 5.67 31.20 11.08
CA PRO A 41 5.97 30.11 12.01
C PRO A 41 5.21 30.14 13.34
N HIS A 42 5.00 31.32 13.93
CA HIS A 42 4.31 31.45 15.22
C HIS A 42 2.79 31.31 15.03
N SER A 43 2.25 31.85 13.95
CA SER A 43 0.84 31.63 13.58
C SER A 43 0.57 30.16 13.25
N LEU A 44 1.48 29.48 12.55
CA LEU A 44 1.40 28.05 12.29
C LEU A 44 1.40 27.26 13.62
N LEU A 45 2.34 27.55 14.52
CA LEU A 45 2.39 26.88 15.82
C LEU A 45 1.07 27.02 16.60
N ARG A 46 0.51 28.24 16.64
CA ARG A 46 -0.78 28.49 17.30
C ARG A 46 -1.89 27.66 16.67
N THR A 47 -2.02 27.70 15.34
CA THR A 47 -3.01 26.92 14.60
C THR A 47 -2.88 25.41 14.85
N LEU A 48 -1.65 24.87 14.92
CA LEU A 48 -1.43 23.47 15.23
C LEU A 48 -1.88 23.13 16.67
N LYS A 49 -1.65 24.02 17.63
CA LYS A 49 -2.13 23.85 19.02
C LYS A 49 -3.65 23.94 19.13
N ASP A 50 -4.29 24.79 18.33
CA ASP A 50 -5.75 24.84 18.27
C ASP A 50 -6.32 23.52 17.74
N ILE A 51 -5.73 22.97 16.67
CA ILE A 51 -6.11 21.64 16.12
C ILE A 51 -5.92 20.52 17.16
N GLU A 52 -4.80 20.52 17.89
CA GLU A 52 -4.58 19.56 18.98
C GLU A 52 -5.67 19.66 20.06
N SER A 53 -6.04 20.89 20.45
CA SER A 53 -7.08 21.14 21.45
C SER A 53 -8.46 20.70 20.97
N GLU A 54 -8.81 20.97 19.72
CA GLU A 54 -10.07 20.54 19.09
C GLU A 54 -10.20 19.02 19.06
N LEU A 55 -9.08 18.30 18.92
CA LEU A 55 -9.02 16.83 18.95
C LEU A 55 -8.86 16.25 20.37
N GLY A 56 -9.06 17.07 21.40
CA GLY A 56 -9.18 16.61 22.79
C GLY A 56 -7.88 16.65 23.60
N ARG A 57 -6.83 17.33 23.13
CA ARG A 57 -5.64 17.56 23.95
C ARG A 57 -5.94 18.58 25.06
N THR A 58 -5.88 18.16 26.31
CA THR A 58 -6.08 19.04 27.47
C THR A 58 -4.77 19.60 28.02
N SER A 59 -4.75 20.88 28.38
CA SER A 59 -3.67 21.50 29.14
C SER A 59 -3.58 20.89 30.54
N GLY A 60 -2.39 20.41 30.95
CA GLY A 60 -2.15 19.82 32.28
C GLY A 60 -1.97 18.30 32.33
N GLY A 61 -1.95 17.61 31.18
CA GLY A 61 -1.59 16.19 31.11
C GLY A 61 -0.13 15.91 31.50
N ILE A 62 0.18 14.64 31.80
CA ILE A 62 1.54 14.20 32.12
C ILE A 62 2.47 14.53 30.94
N ARG A 63 3.58 15.22 31.21
CA ARG A 63 4.60 15.51 30.20
C ARG A 63 5.12 14.17 29.63
N TYR A 64 5.05 14.01 28.31
CA TYR A 64 5.37 12.76 27.60
C TYR A 64 4.38 11.59 27.80
N GLY A 65 3.22 11.85 28.40
CA GLY A 65 2.13 10.89 28.51
C GLY A 65 1.30 10.75 27.22
N PRO A 66 0.24 9.90 27.28
CA PRO A 66 -0.56 9.57 26.13
C PRO A 66 -1.40 10.78 25.73
N ARG A 67 -1.56 11.00 24.43
CA ARG A 67 -2.31 12.13 23.91
C ARG A 67 -2.97 11.78 22.58
N PRO A 68 -4.16 12.33 22.28
CA PRO A 68 -4.84 12.06 21.03
C PRO A 68 -4.02 12.50 19.79
N LEU A 69 -3.31 13.63 19.88
CA LEU A 69 -2.47 14.16 18.80
C LEU A 69 -1.35 15.07 19.33
N ASP A 70 -0.17 15.02 18.68
CA ASP A 70 0.96 15.96 18.82
C ASP A 70 1.38 16.42 17.42
N LEU A 71 1.46 17.73 17.21
CA LEU A 71 1.86 18.34 15.95
C LEU A 71 3.05 19.27 16.20
N ASP A 72 4.23 18.84 15.73
CA ASP A 72 5.47 19.59 15.86
C ASP A 72 5.93 20.14 14.49
N ILE A 73 6.45 21.37 14.50
CA ILE A 73 7.09 21.97 13.31
C ILE A 73 8.56 21.55 13.31
N ILE A 74 8.93 20.59 12.45
CA ILE A 74 10.33 20.17 12.34
C ILE A 74 11.15 21.17 11.53
N PHE A 75 10.66 21.55 10.36
CA PHE A 75 11.31 22.49 9.45
C PHE A 75 10.30 23.51 8.91
N TYR A 76 10.78 24.70 8.51
CA TYR A 76 9.93 25.74 7.94
C TYR A 76 10.68 26.57 6.89
N GLY A 77 10.35 26.36 5.61
CA GLY A 77 11.04 27.03 4.50
C GLY A 77 12.56 26.94 4.63
N ASN A 78 13.30 28.02 4.37
CA ASN A 78 14.75 28.10 4.63
C ASN A 78 15.08 28.80 5.96
N ARG A 79 14.13 28.92 6.89
CA ARG A 79 14.26 29.74 8.09
C ARG A 79 14.78 28.93 9.28
N SER A 80 15.58 29.59 10.10
CA SER A 80 15.83 29.18 11.48
C SER A 80 15.10 30.15 12.41
N VAL A 81 14.42 29.62 13.41
CA VAL A 81 13.68 30.40 14.41
C VAL A 81 14.15 29.93 15.77
N THR A 82 14.54 30.85 16.65
CA THR A 82 14.85 30.56 18.05
C THR A 82 14.18 31.61 18.90
N THR A 83 13.13 31.22 19.60
CA THR A 83 12.37 32.04 20.54
C THR A 83 12.06 31.21 21.78
N GLU A 84 11.59 31.83 22.85
CA GLU A 84 11.22 31.10 24.08
C GLU A 84 10.15 30.03 23.85
N THR A 85 9.31 30.19 22.83
CA THR A 85 8.16 29.32 22.55
C THR A 85 8.33 28.43 21.32
N LEU A 86 9.35 28.66 20.48
CA LEU A 86 9.50 27.97 19.20
C LEU A 86 10.98 27.90 18.77
N GLU A 87 11.42 26.69 18.44
CA GLU A 87 12.73 26.42 17.85
C GLU A 87 12.57 25.66 16.54
N ILE A 88 13.13 26.20 15.45
CA ILE A 88 13.14 25.61 14.11
C ILE A 88 14.57 25.65 13.55
N PRO A 89 15.17 24.52 13.13
CA PRO A 89 14.59 23.17 13.18
C PRO A 89 14.35 22.67 14.61
N HIS A 90 13.33 21.83 14.80
CA HIS A 90 12.93 21.34 16.12
C HIS A 90 14.12 20.73 16.87
N ALA A 91 14.41 21.18 18.10
CA ALA A 91 15.66 20.88 18.81
C ALA A 91 16.08 19.40 18.86
N ARG A 92 15.09 18.49 18.92
CA ARG A 92 15.28 17.06 19.19
C ARG A 92 15.04 16.14 17.98
N PHE A 93 14.91 16.70 16.78
CA PHE A 93 14.52 15.90 15.61
C PHE A 93 15.55 14.81 15.25
N LEU A 94 16.81 15.00 15.64
CA LEU A 94 17.92 14.07 15.41
C LEU A 94 18.08 13.01 16.50
N GLU A 95 17.25 12.99 17.54
CA GLU A 95 17.40 12.07 18.67
C GLU A 95 16.57 10.79 18.51
N ARG A 96 15.64 10.76 17.54
CA ARG A 96 14.49 9.83 17.59
C ARG A 96 14.28 9.12 16.24
N PRO A 97 14.38 7.77 16.20
CA PRO A 97 14.05 6.98 15.01
C PRO A 97 12.65 7.25 14.46
N PHE A 98 11.65 7.37 15.33
CA PHE A 98 10.26 7.66 14.95
C PHE A 98 10.03 9.07 14.38
N VAL A 99 11.04 9.96 14.44
CA VAL A 99 11.04 11.26 13.74
C VAL A 99 11.86 11.16 12.46
N LEU A 100 13.05 10.55 12.49
CA LEU A 100 13.94 10.46 11.34
C LEU A 100 13.42 9.53 10.24
N ALA A 101 12.78 8.40 10.56
CA ALA A 101 12.25 7.49 9.56
C ALA A 101 11.15 8.15 8.69
N PRO A 102 10.08 8.77 9.26
CA PRO A 102 9.12 9.52 8.45
C PRO A 102 9.74 10.70 7.68
N LEU A 103 10.74 11.39 8.24
CA LEU A 103 11.42 12.46 7.51
C LEU A 103 12.25 11.91 6.34
N ALA A 104 12.91 10.76 6.51
CA ALA A 104 13.66 10.11 5.44
C ALA A 104 12.75 9.66 4.29
N ASP A 105 11.48 9.35 4.56
CA ASP A 105 10.47 9.07 3.53
C ASP A 105 10.08 10.31 2.71
N LEU A 106 10.16 11.52 3.28
CA LEU A 106 9.78 12.77 2.60
C LEU A 106 10.93 13.50 1.92
N LEU A 107 12.17 13.35 2.42
CA LEU A 107 13.28 14.25 2.08
C LEU A 107 14.30 13.65 1.10
N ASN A 108 14.16 12.37 0.75
CA ASN A 108 14.99 11.71 -0.27
C ASN A 108 14.35 11.74 -1.68
N ASP A 109 13.21 12.40 -1.84
CA ASP A 109 12.53 12.53 -3.14
C ASP A 109 13.30 13.50 -4.04
N ALA A 110 13.97 12.95 -5.06
CA ALA A 110 14.82 13.66 -6.02
C ALA A 110 14.12 14.81 -6.77
N GLY A 111 12.78 14.90 -6.68
CA GLY A 111 11.96 15.93 -7.31
C GLY A 111 11.66 17.18 -6.46
N THR A 112 12.04 17.26 -5.19
CA THR A 112 11.65 18.42 -4.36
C THR A 112 12.65 19.58 -4.47
N ARG A 113 12.37 20.55 -5.37
CA ARG A 113 13.08 21.85 -5.47
C ARG A 113 13.05 22.71 -4.19
N SER A 114 12.53 22.23 -3.05
CA SER A 114 12.32 23.02 -1.82
C SER A 114 12.88 22.40 -0.53
N THR A 115 13.42 21.17 -0.52
CA THR A 115 13.89 20.52 0.72
C THR A 115 15.40 20.44 0.86
N SER A 116 16.16 20.81 -0.19
CA SER A 116 17.62 20.78 -0.22
C SER A 116 18.28 21.58 0.93
N HIS A 117 17.59 22.60 1.44
CA HIS A 117 18.02 23.37 2.61
C HIS A 117 17.88 22.60 3.94
N TRP A 118 16.90 21.69 4.05
CA TRP A 118 16.72 20.85 5.24
C TRP A 118 17.76 19.73 5.28
N SER A 119 18.09 19.19 4.10
CA SER A 119 19.13 18.18 3.93
C SER A 119 20.57 18.71 4.12
N ASN A 120 20.78 20.03 4.19
CA ASN A 120 22.11 20.64 4.39
C ASN A 120 22.15 21.60 5.59
N HIS A 121 21.22 21.47 6.53
CA HIS A 121 21.18 22.34 7.70
C HIS A 121 22.41 22.10 8.60
N LYS A 122 23.00 23.15 9.18
CA LYS A 122 24.24 23.09 10.00
C LYS A 122 24.19 22.12 11.20
N ARG A 123 22.98 21.75 11.66
CA ARG A 123 22.78 20.77 12.73
C ARG A 123 22.82 19.32 12.24
N CYS A 124 22.82 19.10 10.92
CA CYS A 124 22.74 17.81 10.27
C CYS A 124 23.71 17.76 9.09
N ASP A 125 25.01 17.61 9.37
CA ASP A 125 26.01 17.36 8.33
C ASP A 125 25.61 16.12 7.53
N GLY A 126 25.44 16.30 6.21
CA GLY A 126 25.00 15.29 5.24
C GLY A 126 23.51 14.92 5.26
N GLY A 127 22.68 15.66 6.00
CA GLY A 127 21.22 15.62 5.89
C GLY A 127 20.49 14.48 6.61
N VAL A 128 19.16 14.57 6.62
CA VAL A 128 18.28 13.64 7.36
C VAL A 128 18.53 12.19 6.95
N ALA A 129 18.79 11.92 5.67
CA ALA A 129 19.11 10.59 5.18
C ALA A 129 20.39 10.02 5.81
N GLN A 130 21.45 10.82 5.91
CA GLN A 130 22.69 10.38 6.56
C GLN A 130 22.49 10.21 8.06
N ALA A 131 21.74 11.10 8.72
CA ALA A 131 21.38 10.95 10.13
C ALA A 131 20.60 9.66 10.38
N TRP A 132 19.62 9.34 9.51
CA TRP A 132 18.87 8.10 9.57
C TRP A 132 19.76 6.88 9.40
N ASN A 133 20.64 6.88 8.39
CA ASN A 133 21.60 5.80 8.16
C ASN A 133 22.57 5.62 9.33
N LYS A 134 23.02 6.71 9.98
CA LYS A 134 23.87 6.65 11.18
C LYS A 134 23.16 6.00 12.37
N MET A 135 21.83 6.07 12.45
CA MET A 135 21.04 5.36 13.47
C MET A 135 20.79 3.89 13.14
N GLY A 136 21.11 3.42 11.93
CA GLY A 136 20.86 2.06 11.45
C GLY A 136 19.93 1.99 10.23
N GLY A 137 19.28 3.08 9.86
CA GLY A 137 18.46 3.15 8.65
C GLY A 137 17.29 2.17 8.67
N GLU A 138 16.95 1.59 7.51
CA GLU A 138 15.85 0.63 7.38
C GLU A 138 16.01 -0.62 8.28
N ALA A 139 17.22 -0.96 8.74
CA ALA A 139 17.44 -2.08 9.65
C ALA A 139 16.86 -1.84 11.05
N CYS A 140 16.49 -0.60 11.39
CA CYS A 140 15.79 -0.27 12.63
C CYS A 140 14.29 -0.56 12.59
N ILE A 141 13.73 -0.87 11.41
CA ILE A 141 12.29 -1.07 11.22
C ILE A 141 11.97 -2.58 11.27
N GLY A 142 10.86 -2.94 11.92
CA GLY A 142 10.36 -4.32 11.98
C GLY A 142 10.65 -5.03 13.31
N ASN A 143 11.12 -4.29 14.32
CA ASN A 143 11.26 -4.76 15.70
C ASN A 143 10.23 -4.10 16.61
N GLU A 144 10.25 -4.42 17.91
CA GLU A 144 9.28 -3.87 18.89
C GLU A 144 9.38 -2.34 19.06
N ASP A 145 10.53 -1.73 18.74
CA ASP A 145 10.77 -0.30 18.94
C ASP A 145 10.20 0.57 17.81
N LEU A 146 10.19 0.06 16.57
CA LEU A 146 9.70 0.80 15.40
C LEU A 146 9.20 -0.14 14.30
N ARG A 147 7.92 -0.02 13.94
CA ARG A 147 7.27 -0.80 12.87
C ARG A 147 6.64 0.12 11.84
N ARG A 148 6.86 -0.15 10.56
CA ARG A 148 6.13 0.53 9.48
C ARG A 148 4.78 -0.15 9.34
N VAL A 149 3.70 0.60 9.51
CA VAL A 149 2.34 0.04 9.59
C VAL A 149 1.39 0.65 8.57
N ILE A 150 0.40 -0.13 8.16
CA ILE A 150 -0.73 0.30 7.33
C ILE A 150 -2.05 -0.01 8.06
N PRO A 151 -3.00 0.95 8.15
CA PRO A 151 -4.29 0.71 8.76
C PRO A 151 -5.18 -0.11 7.81
N VAL A 152 -5.66 -1.26 8.27
CA VAL A 152 -6.53 -2.18 7.51
C VAL A 152 -7.70 -2.62 8.40
N GLY A 153 -8.88 -2.04 8.16
CA GLY A 153 -9.99 -2.14 9.10
C GLY A 153 -9.64 -1.48 10.43
N ASN A 154 -9.81 -2.21 11.53
CA ASN A 154 -9.52 -1.75 12.88
C ASN A 154 -8.12 -2.15 13.38
N GLU A 155 -7.23 -2.59 12.48
CA GLU A 155 -5.89 -3.08 12.83
C GLU A 155 -4.80 -2.29 12.10
N LEU A 156 -3.61 -2.28 12.71
CA LEU A 156 -2.38 -1.82 12.10
C LEU A 156 -1.56 -3.03 11.68
N LEU A 157 -1.33 -3.18 10.38
CA LEU A 157 -0.55 -4.30 9.84
C LEU A 157 0.87 -3.84 9.53
N ASP A 158 1.85 -4.58 10.04
CA ASP A 158 3.24 -4.52 9.54
C ASP A 158 3.40 -5.52 8.39
N LEU A 159 3.28 -5.05 7.15
CA LEU A 159 3.44 -5.87 5.95
C LEU A 159 4.91 -6.18 5.61
N SER A 160 5.86 -5.69 6.41
CA SER A 160 7.28 -6.03 6.28
C SER A 160 7.69 -7.21 7.16
N ALA A 161 6.95 -7.47 8.25
CA ALA A 161 7.26 -8.51 9.23
C ALA A 161 7.33 -9.94 8.65
N LYS A 162 6.48 -10.25 7.65
CA LYS A 162 6.46 -11.54 6.95
C LYS A 162 5.96 -11.35 5.51
N THR A 163 6.08 -12.35 4.67
CA THR A 163 5.48 -12.30 3.33
C THR A 163 4.03 -12.77 3.43
N HIS A 164 3.09 -11.86 3.16
CA HIS A 164 1.67 -12.13 3.29
C HIS A 164 1.13 -12.87 2.06
N VAL A 165 0.14 -13.73 2.27
CA VAL A 165 -0.52 -14.46 1.18
C VAL A 165 -1.93 -13.93 0.98
N MET A 166 -2.24 -13.54 -0.26
CA MET A 166 -3.56 -13.12 -0.71
C MET A 166 -4.20 -14.22 -1.56
N GLY A 167 -5.24 -14.85 -1.06
CA GLY A 167 -6.02 -15.87 -1.76
C GLY A 167 -6.97 -15.27 -2.79
N ILE A 168 -7.02 -15.85 -3.99
CA ILE A 168 -7.89 -15.38 -5.09
C ILE A 168 -9.25 -16.08 -5.02
N LEU A 169 -10.32 -15.31 -4.80
CA LEU A 169 -11.69 -15.78 -4.88
C LEU A 169 -12.40 -15.17 -6.10
N ASN A 170 -12.49 -15.94 -7.19
CA ASN A 170 -13.25 -15.52 -8.36
C ASN A 170 -14.72 -15.93 -8.22
N VAL A 171 -15.63 -14.96 -8.32
CA VAL A 171 -17.07 -15.18 -8.35
C VAL A 171 -17.49 -15.32 -9.83
N THR A 172 -17.50 -16.55 -10.33
CA THR A 172 -17.67 -16.85 -11.76
C THR A 172 -19.13 -16.82 -12.24
N PRO A 173 -19.39 -16.47 -13.52
CA PRO A 173 -20.74 -16.38 -14.10
C PRO A 173 -21.51 -17.70 -14.13
N ASP A 174 -20.85 -18.83 -14.36
CA ASP A 174 -21.48 -20.14 -14.62
C ASP A 174 -22.36 -20.63 -13.46
N SER A 175 -22.14 -20.08 -12.26
CA SER A 175 -22.87 -20.43 -11.04
C SER A 175 -24.12 -19.57 -10.80
N PHE A 176 -24.27 -18.43 -11.50
CA PHE A 176 -25.28 -17.40 -11.20
C PHE A 176 -26.45 -17.31 -12.19
N SER A 177 -26.39 -18.01 -13.33
CA SER A 177 -27.37 -17.90 -14.41
C SER A 177 -28.61 -18.79 -14.28
N ASP A 178 -28.57 -19.91 -13.53
CA ASP A 178 -29.65 -20.92 -13.54
C ASP A 178 -30.09 -21.38 -12.13
N GLY A 179 -30.59 -20.47 -11.30
CA GLY A 179 -31.14 -20.80 -9.97
C GLY A 179 -30.10 -21.23 -8.90
N GLY A 180 -28.84 -21.44 -9.30
CA GLY A 180 -27.71 -21.86 -8.45
C GLY A 180 -27.05 -20.76 -7.61
N ARG A 181 -27.63 -19.55 -7.53
CA ARG A 181 -27.02 -18.40 -6.83
C ARG A 181 -26.68 -18.69 -5.37
N PHE A 182 -27.55 -19.44 -4.68
CA PHE A 182 -27.29 -19.83 -3.29
C PHE A 182 -26.11 -20.80 -3.19
N MET A 183 -26.03 -21.81 -4.06
CA MET A 183 -24.88 -22.72 -4.11
C MET A 183 -23.59 -21.97 -4.45
N ALA A 184 -23.64 -20.99 -5.35
CA ALA A 184 -22.50 -20.17 -5.71
C ALA A 184 -21.95 -19.35 -4.52
N VAL A 185 -22.83 -18.80 -3.69
CA VAL A 185 -22.45 -18.09 -2.45
C VAL A 185 -21.88 -19.06 -1.42
N GLU A 186 -22.52 -20.21 -1.20
CA GLU A 186 -22.05 -21.24 -0.29
C GLU A 186 -20.67 -21.78 -0.68
N ASP A 187 -20.46 -22.05 -1.97
CA ASP A 187 -19.17 -22.50 -2.53
C ASP A 187 -18.09 -21.42 -2.36
N ALA A 188 -18.43 -20.14 -2.61
CA ALA A 188 -17.52 -19.04 -2.43
C ALA A 188 -17.09 -18.88 -0.95
N VAL A 189 -18.04 -18.99 -0.02
CA VAL A 189 -17.78 -18.96 1.43
C VAL A 189 -16.96 -20.17 1.87
N ALA A 190 -17.29 -21.37 1.40
CA ALA A 190 -16.53 -22.59 1.70
C ALA A 190 -15.08 -22.47 1.21
N HIS A 191 -14.88 -21.95 -0.01
CA HIS A 191 -13.54 -21.73 -0.56
C HIS A 191 -12.77 -20.66 0.20
N ALA A 192 -13.41 -19.56 0.58
CA ALA A 192 -12.83 -18.52 1.44
C ALA A 192 -12.37 -19.09 2.79
N ARG A 193 -13.21 -19.91 3.44
CA ARG A 193 -12.85 -20.61 4.69
C ARG A 193 -11.67 -21.56 4.50
N SER A 194 -11.61 -22.28 3.38
CA SER A 194 -10.47 -23.15 3.06
C SER A 194 -9.18 -22.33 2.94
N MET A 195 -9.20 -21.23 2.18
CA MET A 195 -8.05 -20.34 2.04
C MET A 195 -7.60 -19.76 3.39
N ALA A 196 -8.55 -19.35 4.24
CA ALA A 196 -8.25 -18.88 5.60
C ALA A 196 -7.56 -19.97 6.43
N ALA A 197 -8.08 -21.21 6.41
CA ALA A 197 -7.49 -22.35 7.10
C ALA A 197 -6.11 -22.76 6.56
N GLU A 198 -5.86 -22.50 5.28
CA GLU A 198 -4.55 -22.70 4.62
C GLU A 198 -3.54 -21.59 4.93
N GLY A 199 -3.97 -20.51 5.60
CA GLY A 199 -3.10 -19.42 6.05
C GLY A 199 -3.07 -18.21 5.12
N ALA A 200 -4.15 -17.94 4.38
CA ALA A 200 -4.34 -16.65 3.72
C ALA A 200 -4.44 -15.52 4.74
N ASP A 201 -3.66 -14.46 4.53
CA ASP A 201 -3.75 -13.21 5.31
C ASP A 201 -4.82 -12.28 4.70
N PHE A 202 -5.02 -12.37 3.38
CA PHE A 202 -6.03 -11.64 2.62
C PHE A 202 -6.84 -12.60 1.74
N ILE A 203 -8.11 -12.29 1.49
CA ILE A 203 -8.92 -12.89 0.44
C ILE A 203 -9.35 -11.78 -0.51
N ASP A 204 -9.08 -11.97 -1.80
CA ASP A 204 -9.35 -10.98 -2.84
C ASP A 204 -10.48 -11.47 -3.73
N ILE A 205 -11.61 -10.78 -3.66
CA ILE A 205 -12.87 -11.18 -4.27
C ILE A 205 -13.04 -10.42 -5.58
N GLY A 206 -13.09 -11.15 -6.70
CA GLY A 206 -13.31 -10.58 -8.03
C GLY A 206 -14.55 -11.19 -8.69
N ALA A 207 -15.52 -10.35 -9.08
CA ALA A 207 -16.70 -10.77 -9.83
C ALA A 207 -16.53 -10.64 -11.36
N GLN A 208 -15.47 -9.95 -11.78
CA GLN A 208 -15.15 -9.69 -13.19
C GLN A 208 -13.79 -10.28 -13.57
N SER A 209 -13.74 -10.95 -14.71
CA SER A 209 -12.49 -11.51 -15.23
C SER A 209 -11.61 -10.40 -15.82
N THR A 210 -10.37 -10.35 -15.37
CA THR A 210 -9.32 -9.47 -15.92
C THR A 210 -8.36 -10.23 -16.86
N ARG A 211 -8.75 -11.44 -17.29
CA ARG A 211 -7.96 -12.25 -18.22
C ARG A 211 -7.96 -11.62 -19.63
N PRO A 212 -6.91 -11.84 -20.44
CA PRO A 212 -6.87 -11.36 -21.82
C PRO A 212 -8.10 -11.80 -22.62
N GLY A 213 -8.78 -10.83 -23.26
CA GLY A 213 -9.98 -11.05 -24.08
C GLY A 213 -11.29 -11.19 -23.29
N ALA A 214 -11.29 -10.96 -21.97
CA ALA A 214 -12.51 -10.98 -21.18
C ALA A 214 -13.47 -9.84 -21.55
N THR A 215 -14.76 -10.14 -21.58
CA THR A 215 -15.82 -9.13 -21.75
C THR A 215 -16.03 -8.37 -20.46
N ARG A 216 -16.14 -7.04 -20.56
CA ARG A 216 -16.47 -6.16 -19.44
C ARG A 216 -17.95 -6.32 -19.08
N LEU A 217 -18.23 -6.55 -17.81
CA LEU A 217 -19.55 -6.50 -17.20
C LEU A 217 -19.97 -5.05 -17.00
N SER A 218 -21.27 -4.81 -16.97
CA SER A 218 -21.80 -3.57 -16.40
C SER A 218 -21.58 -3.54 -14.88
N THR A 219 -21.53 -2.32 -14.31
CA THR A 219 -21.46 -2.11 -12.86
C THR A 219 -22.54 -2.90 -12.11
N GLU A 220 -23.77 -2.93 -12.64
CA GLU A 220 -24.88 -3.64 -11.99
C GLU A 220 -24.73 -5.16 -12.05
N GLU A 221 -24.20 -5.70 -13.14
CA GLU A 221 -23.92 -7.13 -13.23
C GLU A 221 -22.80 -7.52 -12.25
N GLU A 222 -21.74 -6.72 -12.15
CA GLU A 222 -20.64 -6.96 -11.20
C GLU A 222 -21.16 -6.92 -9.75
N LEU A 223 -21.92 -5.88 -9.38
CA LEU A 223 -22.56 -5.76 -8.06
C LEU A 223 -23.52 -6.93 -7.77
N SER A 224 -24.33 -7.34 -8.74
CA SER A 224 -25.31 -8.44 -8.55
C SER A 224 -24.65 -9.78 -8.20
N ARG A 225 -23.41 -9.99 -8.66
CA ARG A 225 -22.60 -11.17 -8.33
C ARG A 225 -21.88 -11.00 -7.01
N LEU A 226 -21.34 -9.81 -6.78
CA LEU A 226 -20.45 -9.53 -5.67
C LEU A 226 -21.20 -9.38 -4.34
N VAL A 227 -22.31 -8.63 -4.32
CA VAL A 227 -23.03 -8.27 -3.08
C VAL A 227 -23.44 -9.50 -2.26
N PRO A 228 -24.11 -10.53 -2.81
CA PRO A 228 -24.51 -11.69 -2.01
C PRO A 228 -23.32 -12.44 -1.39
N VAL A 229 -22.19 -12.49 -2.10
CA VAL A 229 -20.96 -13.11 -1.60
C VAL A 229 -20.35 -12.27 -0.48
N LEU A 230 -20.27 -10.94 -0.65
CA LEU A 230 -19.74 -10.06 0.38
C LEU A 230 -20.59 -10.07 1.66
N GLU A 231 -21.92 -10.08 1.57
CA GLU A 231 -22.80 -10.20 2.75
C GLU A 231 -22.50 -11.48 3.54
N ALA A 232 -22.32 -12.60 2.84
CA ALA A 232 -22.02 -13.88 3.49
C ALA A 232 -20.61 -13.90 4.10
N LEU A 233 -19.60 -13.39 3.39
CA LEU A 233 -18.21 -13.39 3.85
C LEU A 233 -17.98 -12.46 5.05
N THR A 234 -18.60 -11.27 5.07
CA THR A 234 -18.39 -10.29 6.15
C THR A 234 -19.12 -10.69 7.43
N ALA A 235 -20.21 -11.45 7.33
CA ALA A 235 -20.91 -12.04 8.47
C ALA A 235 -20.21 -13.30 9.03
N ASP A 236 -19.24 -13.87 8.30
CA ASP A 236 -18.64 -15.14 8.66
C ASP A 236 -17.60 -15.04 9.78
N SER A 237 -17.92 -15.62 10.93
CA SER A 237 -17.01 -15.63 12.08
C SER A 237 -15.67 -16.33 11.84
N ALA A 238 -15.61 -17.30 10.91
CA ALA A 238 -14.38 -18.02 10.58
C ALA A 238 -13.38 -17.13 9.81
N LEU A 239 -13.83 -15.99 9.28
CA LEU A 239 -13.02 -15.06 8.50
C LEU A 239 -12.57 -13.82 9.27
N LYS A 240 -12.91 -13.68 10.57
CA LYS A 240 -12.60 -12.49 11.38
C LYS A 240 -11.12 -12.09 11.40
N GLY A 241 -10.20 -13.04 11.23
CA GLY A 241 -8.75 -12.79 11.20
C GLY A 241 -8.18 -12.49 9.80
N VAL A 242 -9.00 -12.60 8.75
CA VAL A 242 -8.56 -12.47 7.35
C VAL A 242 -9.07 -11.16 6.78
N LYS A 243 -8.21 -10.42 6.08
CA LYS A 243 -8.61 -9.16 5.45
C LYS A 243 -9.23 -9.40 4.09
N LEU A 244 -10.43 -8.85 3.91
CA LEU A 244 -11.13 -8.91 2.63
C LEU A 244 -10.68 -7.77 1.71
N SER A 245 -10.41 -8.09 0.44
CA SER A 245 -10.08 -7.17 -0.64
C SER A 245 -11.08 -7.35 -1.79
N VAL A 246 -11.43 -6.29 -2.51
CA VAL A 246 -12.25 -6.35 -3.72
C VAL A 246 -11.39 -6.08 -4.96
N ASP A 247 -11.37 -7.03 -5.91
CA ASP A 247 -10.71 -6.89 -7.22
C ASP A 247 -11.67 -6.23 -8.21
N THR A 248 -11.57 -4.91 -8.33
CA THR A 248 -12.43 -4.12 -9.23
C THR A 248 -11.72 -2.86 -9.72
N PHE A 249 -12.07 -2.45 -10.93
CA PHE A 249 -11.66 -1.17 -11.51
C PHE A 249 -12.85 -0.20 -11.67
N ASP A 250 -14.01 -0.54 -11.09
CA ASP A 250 -15.21 0.31 -11.06
C ASP A 250 -15.34 0.97 -9.68
N ALA A 251 -15.35 2.30 -9.65
CA ALA A 251 -15.34 3.07 -8.41
C ALA A 251 -16.61 2.85 -7.58
N ARG A 252 -17.76 2.63 -8.23
CA ARG A 252 -19.02 2.36 -7.54
C ARG A 252 -19.01 0.97 -6.92
N VAL A 253 -18.48 -0.03 -7.61
CA VAL A 253 -18.29 -1.38 -7.04
C VAL A 253 -17.38 -1.31 -5.82
N GLY A 254 -16.23 -0.63 -5.91
CA GLY A 254 -15.32 -0.45 -4.79
C GLY A 254 -15.98 0.23 -3.58
N ARG A 255 -16.78 1.27 -3.83
CA ARG A 255 -17.53 1.98 -2.78
C ARG A 255 -18.56 1.11 -2.07
N GLU A 256 -19.36 0.36 -2.82
CA GLU A 256 -20.36 -0.52 -2.21
C GLU A 256 -19.70 -1.67 -1.44
N ALA A 257 -18.63 -2.25 -1.98
CA ALA A 257 -17.87 -3.29 -1.29
C ALA A 257 -17.31 -2.83 0.06
N VAL A 258 -16.70 -1.63 0.11
CA VAL A 258 -16.16 -1.08 1.38
C VAL A 258 -17.27 -0.76 2.38
N LYS A 259 -18.43 -0.23 1.94
CA LYS A 259 -19.59 -0.04 2.83
C LYS A 259 -20.05 -1.34 3.49
N MET A 260 -19.87 -2.48 2.82
CA MET A 260 -20.23 -3.80 3.34
C MET A 260 -19.18 -4.41 4.27
N GLY A 261 -18.03 -3.76 4.47
CA GLY A 261 -16.96 -4.23 5.37
C GLY A 261 -15.74 -4.81 4.64
N VAL A 262 -15.58 -4.61 3.34
CA VAL A 262 -14.32 -4.89 2.65
C VAL A 262 -13.24 -3.91 3.10
N HIS A 263 -12.02 -4.40 3.26
CA HIS A 263 -10.93 -3.67 3.91
C HIS A 263 -9.95 -3.03 2.92
N VAL A 264 -9.88 -3.51 1.68
CA VAL A 264 -8.90 -3.08 0.67
C VAL A 264 -9.57 -3.02 -0.70
N VAL A 265 -9.24 -2.01 -1.52
CA VAL A 265 -9.60 -1.98 -2.94
C VAL A 265 -8.38 -2.38 -3.76
N ASN A 266 -8.54 -3.41 -4.60
CA ASN A 266 -7.53 -3.88 -5.53
C ASN A 266 -7.91 -3.54 -6.96
N ASP A 267 -7.17 -2.62 -7.58
CA ASP A 267 -7.49 -2.11 -8.91
C ASP A 267 -6.33 -2.41 -9.88
N VAL A 268 -6.59 -3.36 -10.78
CA VAL A 268 -5.69 -3.76 -11.85
C VAL A 268 -5.35 -2.63 -12.82
N SER A 269 -6.14 -1.55 -12.86
CA SER A 269 -5.94 -0.42 -13.75
C SER A 269 -5.18 0.75 -13.10
N GLY A 270 -4.99 0.73 -11.79
CA GLY A 270 -4.41 1.86 -11.04
C GLY A 270 -5.17 3.18 -11.26
N GLY A 271 -6.50 3.12 -11.39
CA GLY A 271 -7.39 4.25 -11.59
C GLY A 271 -7.50 4.72 -13.04
N SER A 272 -7.03 3.93 -14.00
CA SER A 272 -7.01 4.32 -15.42
C SER A 272 -8.28 3.97 -16.19
N LEU A 273 -9.08 3.01 -15.70
CA LEU A 273 -10.33 2.59 -16.35
C LEU A 273 -11.59 3.26 -15.79
N ASP A 274 -11.46 3.98 -14.67
CA ASP A 274 -12.51 4.79 -14.05
C ASP A 274 -11.88 6.03 -13.40
N SER A 275 -12.26 7.22 -13.87
CA SER A 275 -11.73 8.49 -13.40
C SER A 275 -12.09 8.81 -11.95
N GLU A 276 -13.15 8.20 -11.41
CA GLU A 276 -13.62 8.41 -10.04
C GLU A 276 -12.97 7.45 -9.03
N MET A 277 -12.14 6.50 -9.49
CA MET A 277 -11.56 5.50 -8.59
C MET A 277 -10.67 6.14 -7.53
N LEU A 278 -9.76 7.05 -7.93
CA LEU A 278 -8.80 7.65 -7.01
C LEU A 278 -9.47 8.58 -5.98
N SER A 279 -10.46 9.38 -6.40
CA SER A 279 -11.27 10.20 -5.49
C SER A 279 -12.07 9.33 -4.53
N THR A 280 -12.66 8.24 -5.04
CA THR A 280 -13.41 7.29 -4.23
C THR A 280 -12.56 6.64 -3.15
N VAL A 281 -11.36 6.11 -3.47
CA VAL A 281 -10.51 5.48 -2.44
C VAL A 281 -9.94 6.49 -1.44
N ALA A 282 -9.74 7.75 -1.86
CA ALA A 282 -9.37 8.83 -0.94
C ALA A 282 -10.46 9.09 0.11
N GLU A 283 -11.73 9.12 -0.31
CA GLU A 283 -12.89 9.27 0.58
C GLU A 283 -13.11 8.07 1.48
N LEU A 284 -12.96 6.85 0.94
CA LEU A 284 -13.18 5.60 1.68
C LEU A 284 -12.13 5.38 2.77
N GLY A 285 -10.92 5.91 2.61
CA GLY A 285 -9.88 5.83 3.63
C GLY A 285 -9.35 4.42 3.88
N VAL A 286 -9.51 3.52 2.90
CA VAL A 286 -8.97 2.15 2.93
C VAL A 286 -7.67 2.04 2.13
N PRO A 287 -6.81 1.04 2.40
CA PRO A 287 -5.71 0.69 1.51
C PRO A 287 -6.14 0.50 0.06
N TYR A 288 -5.27 0.91 -0.86
CA TYR A 288 -5.48 0.81 -2.30
C TYR A 288 -4.31 0.08 -2.95
N ILE A 289 -4.58 -1.05 -3.58
CA ILE A 289 -3.60 -1.76 -4.40
C ILE A 289 -3.68 -1.17 -5.81
N MET A 290 -2.61 -0.48 -6.18
CA MET A 290 -2.43 0.19 -7.45
C MET A 290 -1.54 -0.66 -8.35
N MET A 291 -2.15 -1.36 -9.29
CA MET A 291 -1.41 -2.20 -10.24
C MET A 291 -1.06 -1.43 -11.53
N HIS A 292 0.06 -1.81 -12.13
CA HIS A 292 0.43 -1.40 -13.48
C HIS A 292 -0.26 -2.24 -14.55
N MET A 293 -0.99 -1.58 -15.45
CA MET A 293 -1.48 -2.13 -16.70
C MET A 293 -1.54 -1.03 -17.77
N ARG A 294 -1.22 -1.37 -19.02
CA ARG A 294 -1.49 -0.53 -20.20
C ARG A 294 -2.71 -1.03 -20.95
N GLY A 295 -3.63 -0.14 -21.29
CA GLY A 295 -4.89 -0.50 -21.96
C GLY A 295 -5.90 -1.13 -20.99
N ASP A 296 -6.63 -2.13 -21.47
CA ASP A 296 -7.67 -2.85 -20.73
C ASP A 296 -7.60 -4.37 -21.04
N PRO A 297 -8.39 -5.24 -20.38
CA PRO A 297 -8.36 -6.68 -20.61
C PRO A 297 -8.54 -7.12 -22.08
N THR A 298 -9.19 -6.32 -22.92
CA THR A 298 -9.42 -6.63 -24.34
C THR A 298 -8.22 -6.35 -25.24
N ASN A 299 -7.36 -5.38 -24.87
CA ASN A 299 -6.26 -4.90 -25.73
C ASN A 299 -4.88 -4.88 -25.05
N MET A 300 -4.78 -5.25 -23.77
CA MET A 300 -3.52 -5.18 -23.01
C MET A 300 -2.39 -6.01 -23.65
N GLN A 301 -2.72 -7.08 -24.37
CA GLN A 301 -1.74 -7.93 -25.08
C GLN A 301 -1.44 -7.47 -26.52
N SER A 302 -1.92 -6.30 -26.93
CA SER A 302 -1.59 -5.73 -28.23
C SER A 302 -0.11 -5.34 -28.30
N LYS A 303 0.47 -5.35 -29.51
CA LYS A 303 1.87 -4.95 -29.74
C LYS A 303 2.16 -3.57 -29.16
N ALA A 304 1.23 -2.62 -29.27
CA ALA A 304 1.38 -1.28 -28.71
C ALA A 304 1.52 -1.30 -27.19
N ASN A 305 0.66 -2.04 -26.49
CA ASN A 305 0.66 -2.10 -25.02
C ASN A 305 1.77 -2.97 -24.42
N THR A 306 2.37 -3.88 -25.20
CA THR A 306 3.50 -4.72 -24.76
C THR A 306 4.86 -4.23 -25.23
N THR A 307 4.96 -3.03 -25.81
CA THR A 307 6.25 -2.46 -26.26
C THR A 307 6.84 -1.60 -25.14
N TYR A 308 7.96 -2.06 -24.57
CA TYR A 308 8.78 -1.32 -23.60
C TYR A 308 10.21 -1.32 -24.12
N SER A 309 10.90 -0.20 -23.96
CA SER A 309 12.36 -0.10 -24.10
C SER A 309 13.05 -0.77 -22.90
N ASP A 310 12.56 -0.49 -21.69
CA ASP A 310 12.94 -1.22 -20.46
C ASP A 310 11.68 -1.35 -19.59
N VAL A 311 11.23 -2.60 -19.39
CA VAL A 311 9.97 -2.86 -18.69
C VAL A 311 10.02 -2.44 -17.22
N CYS A 312 11.15 -2.58 -16.54
CA CYS A 312 11.24 -2.26 -15.11
C CYS A 312 11.26 -0.74 -14.89
N GLU A 313 12.00 -0.03 -15.73
CA GLU A 313 12.05 1.43 -15.75
C GLU A 313 10.69 2.06 -16.06
N GLU A 314 10.04 1.60 -17.12
CA GLU A 314 8.76 2.17 -17.56
C GLU A 314 7.62 1.81 -16.60
N VAL A 315 7.56 0.57 -16.08
CA VAL A 315 6.59 0.21 -15.04
C VAL A 315 6.76 1.08 -13.81
N GLY A 316 8.00 1.30 -13.35
CA GLY A 316 8.29 2.19 -12.23
C GLY A 316 7.81 3.62 -12.48
N LYS A 317 8.09 4.19 -13.66
CA LYS A 317 7.68 5.56 -14.04
C LYS A 317 6.17 5.72 -14.16
N GLU A 318 5.49 4.72 -14.71
CA GLU A 318 4.05 4.76 -14.88
C GLU A 318 3.31 4.57 -13.56
N LEU A 319 3.75 3.66 -12.68
CA LEU A 319 3.24 3.56 -11.31
C LEU A 319 3.45 4.85 -10.53
N ASN A 320 4.65 5.44 -10.63
CA ASN A 320 4.97 6.72 -10.01
C ASN A 320 4.00 7.83 -10.46
N SER A 321 3.71 7.91 -11.77
CA SER A 321 2.74 8.87 -12.29
C SER A 321 1.33 8.69 -11.69
N ARG A 322 0.91 7.44 -11.43
CA ARG A 322 -0.37 7.13 -10.77
C ARG A 322 -0.35 7.47 -9.28
N VAL A 323 0.75 7.22 -8.58
CA VAL A 323 0.93 7.63 -7.17
C VAL A 323 0.78 9.13 -7.02
N VAL A 324 1.41 9.91 -7.90
CA VAL A 324 1.30 11.38 -7.88
C VAL A 324 -0.16 11.84 -8.07
N GLN A 325 -0.91 11.18 -8.96
CA GLN A 325 -2.34 11.47 -9.16
C GLN A 325 -3.17 11.12 -7.93
N ALA A 326 -2.90 9.98 -7.28
CA ALA A 326 -3.60 9.54 -6.09
C ALA A 326 -3.35 10.48 -4.90
N GLU A 327 -2.10 10.90 -4.66
CA GLU A 327 -1.80 11.87 -3.60
C GLU A 327 -2.45 13.24 -3.88
N ALA A 328 -2.52 13.67 -5.14
CA ALA A 328 -3.13 14.95 -5.51
C ALA A 328 -4.63 15.02 -5.17
N VAL A 329 -5.33 13.89 -5.21
CA VAL A 329 -6.74 13.80 -4.79
C VAL A 329 -6.92 13.42 -3.31
N GLY A 330 -5.82 13.22 -2.58
CA GLY A 330 -5.84 13.06 -1.12
C GLY A 330 -5.64 11.62 -0.62
N VAL A 331 -5.26 10.67 -1.47
CA VAL A 331 -4.84 9.33 -1.01
C VAL A 331 -3.49 9.44 -0.32
N PRO A 332 -3.36 9.16 1.00
CA PRO A 332 -2.05 9.19 1.64
C PRO A 332 -1.15 8.07 1.12
N ALA A 333 0.13 8.36 0.87
CA ALA A 333 1.09 7.38 0.37
C ALA A 333 1.19 6.11 1.25
N TRP A 334 1.00 6.23 2.57
CA TRP A 334 0.99 5.09 3.49
C TRP A 334 -0.18 4.10 3.26
N ARG A 335 -1.19 4.45 2.45
CA ARG A 335 -2.30 3.56 2.07
C ARG A 335 -2.09 2.88 0.72
N ILE A 336 -1.05 3.23 -0.02
CA ILE A 336 -0.81 2.69 -1.37
C ILE A 336 0.03 1.41 -1.27
N ILE A 337 -0.46 0.34 -1.89
CA ILE A 337 0.28 -0.89 -2.16
C ILE A 337 0.53 -0.93 -3.66
N THR A 338 1.78 -1.08 -4.10
CA THR A 338 2.09 -1.13 -5.55
C THR A 338 2.07 -2.56 -6.08
N ASP A 339 1.65 -2.75 -7.34
CA ASP A 339 1.82 -4.03 -8.04
C ASP A 339 2.37 -3.78 -9.47
N PRO A 340 3.52 -4.37 -9.85
CA PRO A 340 4.11 -4.22 -11.19
C PRO A 340 3.29 -4.88 -12.32
N GLY A 341 2.24 -5.64 -11.99
CA GLY A 341 1.27 -6.18 -12.93
C GLY A 341 1.81 -7.34 -13.76
N ILE A 342 2.27 -8.40 -13.09
CA ILE A 342 2.74 -9.62 -13.77
C ILE A 342 1.62 -10.23 -14.64
N GLY A 343 1.93 -10.38 -15.92
CA GLY A 343 1.04 -10.89 -16.96
C GLY A 343 0.09 -9.87 -17.58
N PHE A 344 0.12 -8.61 -17.14
CA PHE A 344 -0.75 -7.54 -17.64
C PHE A 344 0.01 -6.58 -18.52
N SER A 345 -0.25 -6.62 -19.82
CA SER A 345 0.48 -5.83 -20.82
C SER A 345 1.97 -6.12 -20.91
N LYS A 346 2.39 -7.37 -20.61
CA LYS A 346 3.79 -7.83 -20.71
C LYS A 346 3.88 -9.14 -21.49
N THR A 347 4.92 -9.26 -22.31
CA THR A 347 5.35 -10.50 -22.95
C THR A 347 6.05 -11.44 -21.97
N LEU A 348 6.33 -12.68 -22.38
CA LEU A 348 7.03 -13.64 -21.52
C LEU A 348 8.40 -13.13 -21.04
N PRO A 349 9.31 -12.64 -21.90
CA PRO A 349 10.59 -12.10 -21.45
C PRO A 349 10.43 -10.95 -20.44
N GLN A 350 9.51 -10.03 -20.71
CA GLN A 350 9.23 -8.89 -19.83
C GLN A 350 8.71 -9.30 -18.45
N ASN A 351 7.90 -10.37 -18.37
CA ASN A 351 7.46 -10.90 -17.07
C ASN A 351 8.63 -11.49 -16.28
N LEU A 352 9.59 -12.15 -16.95
CA LEU A 352 10.80 -12.67 -16.30
C LEU A 352 11.72 -11.54 -15.84
N ASP A 353 11.89 -10.51 -16.68
CA ASP A 353 12.68 -9.33 -16.32
C ASP A 353 12.09 -8.63 -15.09
N LEU A 354 10.78 -8.41 -15.03
CA LEU A 354 10.12 -7.84 -13.85
C LEU A 354 10.32 -8.69 -12.59
N LEU A 355 10.10 -10.00 -12.65
CA LEU A 355 10.30 -10.88 -11.49
C LEU A 355 11.75 -10.83 -10.98
N LYS A 356 12.72 -10.79 -11.90
CA LYS A 356 14.14 -10.74 -11.57
C LYS A 356 14.58 -9.37 -11.04
N HIS A 357 13.93 -8.30 -11.50
CA HIS A 357 14.40 -6.92 -11.30
C HIS A 357 13.37 -6.01 -10.60
N LEU A 358 12.53 -6.56 -9.71
CA LEU A 358 11.68 -5.77 -8.79
C LEU A 358 12.44 -4.66 -8.04
N PRO A 359 13.71 -4.84 -7.61
CA PRO A 359 14.48 -3.76 -7.01
C PRO A 359 14.67 -2.53 -7.92
N VAL A 360 14.68 -2.73 -9.25
CA VAL A 360 14.76 -1.62 -10.22
C VAL A 360 13.47 -0.81 -10.21
N VAL A 361 12.30 -1.48 -10.16
CA VAL A 361 10.99 -0.81 -10.04
C VAL A 361 10.94 0.03 -8.76
N ARG A 362 11.38 -0.52 -7.62
CA ARG A 362 11.46 0.23 -6.35
C ARG A 362 12.40 1.43 -6.43
N ARG A 363 13.59 1.27 -7.03
CA ARG A 363 14.52 2.38 -7.24
C ARG A 363 13.85 3.51 -8.04
N VAL A 364 13.16 3.19 -9.12
CA VAL A 364 12.48 4.22 -9.95
C VAL A 364 11.34 4.89 -9.19
N LEU A 365 10.58 4.16 -8.37
CA LEU A 365 9.58 4.76 -7.48
C LEU A 365 10.19 5.77 -6.49
N SER A 366 11.43 5.53 -6.03
CA SER A 366 12.12 6.44 -5.10
C SER A 366 12.46 7.81 -5.70
N GLU A 367 12.41 7.95 -7.03
CA GLU A 367 12.68 9.23 -7.71
C GLU A 367 11.60 10.29 -7.39
N SER A 368 10.37 9.86 -7.03
CA SER A 368 9.28 10.76 -6.67
C SER A 368 8.68 10.54 -5.28
N SER A 369 8.75 9.32 -4.75
CA SER A 369 8.19 8.98 -3.44
C SER A 369 8.96 7.84 -2.78
N CYS A 370 9.82 8.18 -1.83
CA CYS A 370 10.51 7.22 -0.99
C CYS A 370 9.52 6.47 -0.10
N THR A 371 8.42 7.11 0.33
CA THR A 371 7.30 6.45 1.02
C THR A 371 6.80 5.24 0.24
N VAL A 372 6.41 5.42 -1.04
CA VAL A 372 5.87 4.31 -1.84
C VAL A 372 6.95 3.33 -2.25
N SER A 373 8.17 3.80 -2.55
CA SER A 373 9.31 2.93 -2.87
C SER A 373 9.65 1.93 -1.76
N ARG A 374 9.54 2.36 -0.49
CA ARG A 374 9.73 1.53 0.72
C ARG A 374 8.44 0.90 1.22
N GLY A 375 7.31 1.28 0.63
CA GLY A 375 5.99 0.77 0.95
C GLY A 375 5.78 -0.67 0.48
N PRO A 376 4.62 -1.24 0.84
CA PRO A 376 4.26 -2.60 0.47
C PRO A 376 4.13 -2.77 -1.05
N MET A 377 4.62 -3.90 -1.55
CA MET A 377 4.45 -4.34 -2.94
C MET A 377 3.73 -5.69 -2.99
N LEU A 378 2.70 -5.78 -3.82
CA LEU A 378 2.00 -7.01 -4.15
C LEU A 378 2.52 -7.56 -5.49
N VAL A 379 2.64 -8.89 -5.60
CA VAL A 379 2.94 -9.55 -6.87
C VAL A 379 2.02 -10.77 -7.04
N GLY A 380 1.32 -10.84 -8.18
CA GLY A 380 0.42 -11.95 -8.53
C GLY A 380 0.90 -12.80 -9.71
N PRO A 381 1.86 -13.73 -9.54
CA PRO A 381 2.34 -14.58 -10.64
C PRO A 381 1.43 -15.78 -10.93
N SER A 382 0.43 -16.02 -10.08
CA SER A 382 -0.29 -17.30 -10.02
C SER A 382 -0.99 -17.69 -11.31
N ARG A 383 -0.67 -18.90 -11.78
CA ARG A 383 -1.26 -19.58 -12.94
C ARG A 383 -1.18 -18.81 -14.26
N LYS A 384 -0.35 -17.76 -14.34
CA LYS A 384 -0.23 -16.89 -15.52
C LYS A 384 0.27 -17.66 -16.74
N GLY A 385 -0.16 -17.24 -17.93
CA GLY A 385 0.11 -17.95 -19.19
C GLY A 385 1.60 -18.11 -19.52
N PHE A 386 2.45 -17.15 -19.12
CA PHE A 386 3.89 -17.24 -19.38
C PHE A 386 4.55 -18.42 -18.64
N LEU A 387 4.07 -18.76 -17.44
CA LEU A 387 4.52 -19.95 -16.69
C LEU A 387 4.16 -21.24 -17.44
N GLY A 388 2.95 -21.29 -18.00
CA GLY A 388 2.51 -22.41 -18.81
C GLY A 388 3.35 -22.62 -20.07
N LYS A 389 3.80 -21.53 -20.70
CA LYS A 389 4.72 -21.60 -21.85
C LYS A 389 6.09 -22.15 -21.48
N ILE A 390 6.62 -21.80 -20.31
CA ILE A 390 7.94 -22.26 -19.83
C ILE A 390 7.90 -23.74 -19.42
N THR A 391 6.80 -24.15 -18.79
CA THR A 391 6.66 -25.49 -18.18
C THR A 391 5.83 -26.47 -19.01
N GLU A 392 5.40 -26.05 -20.20
CA GLU A 392 4.56 -26.83 -21.12
C GLU A 392 3.22 -27.25 -20.49
N ARG A 393 2.67 -26.40 -19.61
CA ARG A 393 1.38 -26.61 -18.92
C ARG A 393 0.29 -25.70 -19.48
N GLN A 394 -0.65 -26.31 -20.20
CA GLN A 394 -1.75 -25.60 -20.87
C GLN A 394 -2.83 -25.14 -19.89
N LYS A 395 -3.21 -25.98 -18.91
CA LYS A 395 -4.22 -25.62 -17.92
C LYS A 395 -3.61 -24.78 -16.82
N GLY A 396 -4.40 -23.86 -16.27
CA GLY A 396 -3.97 -22.99 -15.18
C GLY A 396 -3.65 -23.76 -13.91
N GLU A 397 -4.49 -24.73 -13.56
CA GLU A 397 -4.34 -25.59 -12.36
C GLU A 397 -3.03 -26.39 -12.32
N ASP A 398 -2.50 -26.77 -13.48
CA ASP A 398 -1.23 -27.51 -13.60
C ASP A 398 0.02 -26.63 -13.36
N ARG A 399 -0.16 -25.32 -13.12
CA ARG A 399 0.93 -24.34 -12.98
C ARG A 399 1.25 -23.98 -11.53
N ASP A 400 0.72 -24.70 -10.55
CA ASP A 400 0.92 -24.35 -9.14
C ASP A 400 2.39 -24.48 -8.72
N ALA A 401 3.12 -25.51 -9.16
CA ALA A 401 4.56 -25.61 -8.90
C ALA A 401 5.37 -24.46 -9.53
N ALA A 402 5.04 -24.07 -10.77
CA ALA A 402 5.65 -22.93 -11.44
C ALA A 402 5.30 -21.60 -10.75
N THR A 403 4.08 -21.49 -10.22
CA THR A 403 3.62 -20.36 -9.42
C THR A 403 4.45 -20.22 -8.15
N VAL A 404 4.68 -21.32 -7.43
CA VAL A 404 5.51 -21.31 -6.21
C VAL A 404 6.93 -20.82 -6.53
N ALA A 405 7.54 -21.32 -7.61
CA ALA A 405 8.87 -20.87 -8.03
C ALA A 405 8.90 -19.35 -8.31
N ALA A 406 7.92 -18.83 -9.05
CA ALA A 406 7.83 -17.40 -9.34
C ALA A 406 7.53 -16.56 -8.08
N ALA A 407 6.71 -17.06 -7.16
CA ALA A 407 6.40 -16.42 -5.89
C ALA A 407 7.63 -16.29 -4.99
N VAL A 408 8.47 -17.34 -4.92
CA VAL A 408 9.74 -17.30 -4.19
C VAL A 408 10.66 -16.21 -4.74
N VAL A 409 10.82 -16.14 -6.07
CA VAL A 409 11.63 -15.10 -6.72
C VAL A 409 11.08 -13.70 -6.41
N ALA A 410 9.76 -13.52 -6.49
CA ALA A 410 9.13 -12.23 -6.18
C ALA A 410 9.33 -11.82 -4.72
N ALA A 411 9.17 -12.75 -3.77
CA ALA A 411 9.37 -12.50 -2.34
C ALA A 411 10.82 -12.10 -2.03
N ILE A 412 11.80 -12.83 -2.59
CA ILE A 412 13.23 -12.48 -2.49
C ILE A 412 13.51 -11.11 -3.13
N GLY A 413 12.82 -10.78 -4.22
CA GLY A 413 12.87 -9.46 -4.86
C GLY A 413 12.22 -8.32 -4.06
N GLY A 414 11.65 -8.63 -2.89
CA GLY A 414 11.07 -7.66 -1.97
C GLY A 414 9.54 -7.49 -2.09
N ALA A 415 8.81 -8.46 -2.66
CA ALA A 415 7.35 -8.46 -2.57
C ALA A 415 6.89 -8.71 -1.12
N ASN A 416 5.94 -7.91 -0.65
CA ASN A 416 5.35 -8.03 0.68
C ASN A 416 4.10 -8.92 0.69
N ILE A 417 3.39 -8.97 -0.44
CA ILE A 417 2.17 -9.75 -0.61
C ILE A 417 2.28 -10.59 -1.89
N ILE A 418 2.02 -11.90 -1.79
CA ILE A 418 1.88 -12.78 -2.95
C ILE A 418 0.41 -13.14 -3.15
N ARG A 419 -0.12 -12.81 -4.33
CA ARG A 419 -1.50 -13.14 -4.72
C ARG A 419 -1.57 -14.46 -5.48
N ALA A 420 -2.31 -15.44 -4.96
CA ALA A 420 -2.32 -16.81 -5.48
C ALA A 420 -3.64 -17.58 -5.34
N HIS A 421 -3.84 -18.54 -6.24
CA HIS A 421 -4.96 -19.49 -6.19
C HIS A 421 -4.72 -20.63 -5.19
N ASN A 422 -3.51 -21.20 -5.15
CA ASN A 422 -3.15 -22.28 -4.23
C ASN A 422 -2.48 -21.68 -3.00
N VAL A 423 -3.29 -21.33 -1.99
CA VAL A 423 -2.84 -20.63 -0.79
C VAL A 423 -1.88 -21.49 0.00
N ARG A 424 -2.21 -22.77 0.27
CA ARG A 424 -1.33 -23.67 1.03
C ARG A 424 0.08 -23.74 0.47
N ALA A 425 0.22 -24.02 -0.83
CA ALA A 425 1.53 -24.20 -1.45
C ALA A 425 2.38 -22.91 -1.40
N VAL A 426 1.75 -21.75 -1.64
CA VAL A 426 2.45 -20.46 -1.54
C VAL A 426 2.77 -20.12 -0.09
N ARG A 427 1.87 -20.39 0.86
CA ARG A 427 2.09 -20.15 2.29
C ARG A 427 3.28 -20.94 2.82
N ASP A 428 3.40 -22.20 2.46
CA ASP A 428 4.52 -23.04 2.87
C ASP A 428 5.84 -22.51 2.28
N ALA A 429 5.84 -22.10 1.02
CA ALA A 429 7.00 -21.49 0.40
C ALA A 429 7.39 -20.15 1.05
N MET A 430 6.42 -19.28 1.35
CA MET A 430 6.68 -17.99 2.00
C MET A 430 7.23 -18.17 3.41
N LYS A 431 6.77 -19.15 4.18
CA LYS A 431 7.37 -19.47 5.50
C LYS A 431 8.84 -19.85 5.38
N VAL A 432 9.21 -20.62 4.35
CA VAL A 432 10.62 -20.99 4.11
C VAL A 432 11.44 -19.77 3.70
N VAL A 433 10.92 -18.93 2.79
CA VAL A 433 11.60 -17.69 2.38
C VAL A 433 11.78 -16.76 3.57
N ASP A 434 10.72 -16.53 4.36
CA ASP A 434 10.77 -15.67 5.53
C ASP A 434 11.82 -16.19 6.54
N ALA A 435 11.87 -17.49 6.83
CA ALA A 435 12.87 -18.07 7.73
C ALA A 435 14.34 -17.94 7.26
N ILE A 436 14.56 -17.66 5.97
CA ILE A 436 15.90 -17.43 5.40
C ILE A 436 16.28 -15.95 5.42
N TYR A 437 15.31 -15.06 5.17
CA TYR A 437 15.56 -13.65 4.84
C TYR A 437 15.03 -12.64 5.87
N LYS A 438 14.23 -13.07 6.85
CA LYS A 438 13.65 -12.22 7.90
C LYS A 438 13.98 -12.79 9.27
#